data_AF-A0A2A9NJL8-F1
#
_entry.id   AF-A0A2A9NJL8-F1
#
_cell.length_a   1.000
_cell.length_b   1.000
_cell.length_c   1.000
_cell.angle_alpha   90.00
_cell.angle_beta   90.00
_cell.angle_gamma   90.00
#
_symmetry.space_group_name_H-M   'P 1'
#
loop_
_entity.id
_entity.type
_entity.pdbx_description
1 polymer ?
#
loop_
_entity_poly.entity_id
_entity_poly.type
_entity_poly.pdbx_seq_one_letter_code
_entity_poly.pdbx_strand_id
1 'polypeptide(L)'
;MSAPTSLCPGYKQVESFGPDDEYESGEEISYVTLDLGNIEPTLVPSSSTYRLIGLDTPTPFLQLSGTVLKGRHDALLGTELLFTDEKDVTDRNKRSVTHIANTEQRISFKEVRLQPINAVGESGSQTDPVVIRELAIGGSQARPSRVSKKDASVKSRKPRKRDTKGKAKATEDQIREDDAQMDVSAD
;
A
#
# COMPACT_ATOMS: atom_id res chain seq x y z
N MET A 1 -7.13 -11.98 -17.63
CA MET A 1 -5.87 -12.55 -17.11
C MET A 1 -6.20 -13.23 -15.79
N SER A 2 -5.76 -14.48 -15.58
CA SER A 2 -5.96 -15.14 -14.29
C SER A 2 -5.07 -14.46 -13.24
N ALA A 3 -5.57 -14.30 -12.01
CA ALA A 3 -4.73 -13.80 -10.93
C ALA A 3 -3.59 -14.80 -10.64
N PRO A 4 -2.37 -14.31 -10.35
CA PRO A 4 -1.27 -15.18 -9.96
C PRO A 4 -1.63 -15.93 -8.69
N THR A 5 -1.25 -17.21 -8.62
CA THR A 5 -1.53 -18.08 -7.48
C THR A 5 -0.33 -18.25 -6.55
N SER A 6 0.82 -17.67 -6.91
CA SER A 6 2.07 -17.72 -6.16
C SER A 6 2.95 -16.55 -6.60
N LEU A 7 4.01 -16.26 -5.82
CA LEU A 7 4.99 -15.23 -6.16
C LEU A 7 5.79 -15.56 -7.43
N CYS A 8 6.12 -16.84 -7.62
CA CYS A 8 6.89 -17.34 -8.75
C CYS A 8 5.99 -18.24 -9.62
N PRO A 9 5.34 -17.69 -10.67
CA PRO A 9 4.52 -18.47 -11.58
C PRO A 9 5.32 -19.59 -12.26
N GLY A 10 4.71 -20.75 -12.45
CA GLY A 10 5.38 -21.90 -13.07
C GLY A 10 6.21 -22.74 -12.11
N TYR A 11 6.54 -22.21 -10.92
CA TYR A 11 7.18 -22.99 -9.86
C TYR A 11 6.12 -23.66 -8.99
N LYS A 12 6.44 -24.87 -8.52
CA LYS A 12 5.61 -25.64 -7.60
C LYS A 12 6.48 -26.11 -6.44
N GLN A 13 5.95 -26.00 -5.23
CA GLN A 13 6.57 -26.56 -4.05
C GLN A 13 6.65 -28.10 -4.17
N VAL A 14 7.84 -28.65 -3.92
CA VAL A 14 8.11 -30.10 -3.88
C VAL A 14 8.74 -30.48 -2.55
N GLU A 15 8.47 -31.69 -2.06
CA GLU A 15 9.04 -32.19 -0.80
C GLU A 15 10.51 -32.62 -0.96
N SER A 16 10.88 -33.05 -2.16
CA SER A 16 12.25 -33.39 -2.54
C SER A 16 12.47 -33.16 -4.03
N PHE A 17 13.72 -32.83 -4.37
CA PHE A 17 14.17 -32.74 -5.75
C PHE A 17 14.53 -34.13 -6.29
N GLY A 18 14.24 -34.39 -7.57
CA GLY A 18 14.58 -35.63 -8.25
C GLY A 18 16.06 -35.69 -8.65
N PRO A 19 16.69 -36.88 -8.73
CA PRO A 19 18.08 -37.03 -9.14
C PRO A 19 18.33 -36.76 -10.63
N ASP A 20 17.29 -36.85 -11.47
CA ASP A 20 17.38 -36.75 -12.94
C ASP A 20 16.82 -35.43 -13.50
N ASP A 21 16.46 -34.49 -12.62
CA ASP A 21 15.89 -33.21 -13.04
C ASP A 21 17.02 -32.19 -13.22
N GLU A 22 17.13 -31.68 -14.45
CA GLU A 22 18.08 -30.64 -14.83
C GLU A 22 17.56 -29.27 -14.35
N TYR A 23 17.71 -29.01 -13.04
CA TYR A 23 17.29 -27.73 -12.45
C TYR A 23 18.22 -26.60 -12.89
N GLU A 24 17.63 -25.44 -13.21
CA GLU A 24 18.42 -24.23 -13.50
C GLU A 24 19.23 -23.83 -12.26
N SER A 25 20.54 -23.63 -12.44
CA SER A 25 21.47 -23.30 -11.35
C SER A 25 21.47 -21.80 -10.99
N GLY A 26 20.45 -21.04 -11.39
CA GLY A 26 20.36 -19.59 -11.21
C GLY A 26 19.54 -19.22 -9.98
N GLU A 27 20.10 -18.37 -9.11
CA GLU A 27 19.32 -17.69 -8.08
C GLU A 27 18.56 -16.51 -8.70
N GLU A 28 17.24 -16.52 -8.60
CA GLU A 28 16.39 -15.41 -9.05
C GLU A 28 15.87 -14.62 -7.84
N ILE A 29 16.11 -13.31 -7.83
CA ILE A 29 15.61 -12.40 -6.79
C ILE A 29 14.40 -11.66 -7.34
N SER A 30 13.24 -11.86 -6.70
CA SER A 30 12.01 -11.15 -7.02
C SER A 30 11.68 -10.10 -5.96
N TYR A 31 11.25 -8.91 -6.42
CA TYR A 31 10.75 -7.84 -5.55
C TYR A 31 9.23 -7.74 -5.67
N VAL A 32 8.56 -7.60 -4.53
CA VAL A 32 7.10 -7.49 -4.46
C VAL A 32 6.70 -6.43 -3.44
N THR A 33 5.61 -5.70 -3.72
CA THR A 33 5.02 -4.77 -2.76
C THR A 33 3.98 -5.48 -1.90
N LEU A 34 4.06 -5.28 -0.59
CA LEU A 34 3.06 -5.77 0.36
C LEU A 34 2.08 -4.63 0.66
N ASP A 35 0.86 -4.76 0.15
CA ASP A 35 -0.20 -3.79 0.40
C ASP A 35 -0.99 -4.23 1.63
N LEU A 36 -0.77 -3.52 2.73
CA LEU A 36 -1.39 -3.83 4.02
C LEU A 36 -2.79 -3.23 4.15
N GLY A 37 -3.26 -2.49 3.15
CA GLY A 37 -4.55 -1.81 3.19
C GLY A 37 -4.62 -0.80 4.35
N ASN A 38 -5.78 -0.76 5.01
CA ASN A 38 -6.07 0.24 6.04
C ASN A 38 -5.67 -0.24 7.44
N ILE A 39 -4.38 -0.51 7.65
CA ILE A 39 -3.80 -0.81 8.97
C ILE A 39 -3.45 0.47 9.73
N GLU A 40 -3.23 0.32 11.04
CA GLU A 40 -2.76 1.41 11.89
C GLU A 40 -1.37 1.92 11.40
N PRO A 41 -1.20 3.22 11.10
CA PRO A 41 0.03 3.72 10.47
C PRO A 41 1.31 3.51 11.28
N THR A 42 1.23 3.45 12.61
CA THR A 42 2.39 3.20 13.46
C THR A 42 2.74 1.71 13.58
N LEU A 43 1.89 0.81 13.08
CA LEU A 43 2.07 -0.63 13.21
C LEU A 43 3.34 -1.09 12.50
N VAL A 44 3.61 -0.63 11.28
CA VAL A 44 4.83 -1.02 10.54
C VAL A 44 6.09 -0.43 11.18
N PRO A 45 6.19 0.90 11.46
CA PRO A 45 7.37 1.46 12.11
C PRO A 45 7.65 0.95 13.54
N SER A 46 6.60 0.56 14.28
CA SER A 46 6.73 0.04 15.65
C SER A 46 7.03 -1.47 15.71
N SER A 47 6.88 -2.18 14.60
CA SER A 47 7.14 -3.62 14.54
C SER A 47 8.61 -3.91 14.39
N SER A 48 9.21 -4.56 15.39
CA SER A 48 10.58 -5.05 15.31
C SER A 48 10.71 -6.37 14.53
N THR A 49 9.59 -7.09 14.34
CA THR A 49 9.55 -8.39 13.67
C THR A 49 8.28 -8.53 12.84
N TYR A 50 8.39 -9.27 11.74
CA TYR A 50 7.26 -9.75 10.95
C TYR A 50 7.45 -11.24 10.68
N ARG A 51 6.34 -11.98 10.53
CA ARG A 51 6.37 -13.38 10.11
C ARG A 51 5.50 -13.53 8.88
N LEU A 52 6.08 -14.04 7.80
CA LEU A 52 5.44 -14.21 6.52
C LEU A 52 5.54 -15.68 6.12
N ILE A 53 4.41 -16.29 5.79
CA ILE A 53 4.34 -17.70 5.37
C ILE A 53 3.49 -17.85 4.11
N GLY A 54 3.76 -18.91 3.34
CA GLY A 54 2.93 -19.32 2.21
C GLY A 54 3.00 -18.37 1.01
N LEU A 55 4.14 -17.75 0.73
CA LEU A 55 4.36 -16.91 -0.47
C LEU A 55 4.28 -17.71 -1.79
N ASP A 56 4.47 -19.01 -1.69
CA ASP A 56 4.31 -20.02 -2.74
C ASP A 56 2.87 -20.53 -2.87
N THR A 57 1.98 -20.10 -1.97
CA THR A 57 0.56 -20.50 -1.97
C THR A 57 -0.35 -19.34 -2.43
N PRO A 58 -1.58 -19.63 -2.88
CA PRO A 58 -2.53 -18.58 -3.26
C PRO A 58 -2.92 -17.65 -2.09
N THR A 59 -2.68 -18.07 -0.85
CA THR A 59 -3.12 -17.37 0.37
C THR A 59 -1.96 -17.24 1.36
N PRO A 60 -1.02 -16.31 1.14
CA PRO A 60 0.02 -16.03 2.12
C PRO A 60 -0.57 -15.45 3.41
N PHE A 61 0.12 -15.62 4.53
CA PHE A 61 -0.25 -15.00 5.80
C PHE A 61 0.91 -14.18 6.35
N LEU A 62 0.57 -12.99 6.87
CA LEU A 62 1.51 -12.07 7.50
C LEU A 62 1.07 -11.84 8.94
N GLN A 63 2.00 -12.00 9.88
CA GLN A 63 1.80 -11.61 11.28
C GLN A 63 2.69 -10.41 11.59
N LEU A 64 2.08 -9.34 12.09
CA LEU A 64 2.75 -8.06 12.34
C LEU A 64 2.23 -7.49 13.67
N SER A 65 3.10 -7.44 14.69
CA SER A 65 2.79 -7.00 16.06
C SER A 65 1.49 -7.57 16.65
N GLY A 66 1.26 -8.87 16.46
CA GLY A 66 0.07 -9.58 16.96
C GLY A 66 -1.15 -9.53 16.04
N THR A 67 -1.16 -8.67 15.02
CA THR A 67 -2.18 -8.64 13.98
C THR A 67 -1.88 -9.73 12.95
N VAL A 68 -2.89 -10.53 12.59
CA VAL A 68 -2.78 -11.56 11.55
C VAL A 68 -3.51 -11.07 10.32
N LEU A 69 -2.81 -11.07 9.19
CA LEU A 69 -3.35 -10.68 7.90
C LEU A 69 -3.29 -11.85 6.92
N LYS A 70 -4.38 -12.03 6.18
CA LYS A 70 -4.47 -12.97 5.06
C LYS A 70 -4.24 -12.22 3.76
N GLY A 71 -3.29 -12.69 2.97
CA GLY A 71 -2.91 -12.11 1.70
C GLY A 71 -3.57 -12.80 0.51
N ARG A 72 -3.50 -12.11 -0.63
CA ARG A 72 -3.82 -12.61 -1.97
C ARG A 72 -2.82 -12.00 -2.96
N HIS A 73 -2.36 -12.79 -3.90
CA HIS A 73 -1.53 -12.32 -5.00
C HIS A 73 -2.38 -11.61 -6.06
N ASP A 74 -1.98 -10.40 -6.42
CA ASP A 74 -2.62 -9.57 -7.42
C ASP A 74 -1.62 -9.24 -8.53
N ALA A 75 -2.03 -9.45 -9.79
CA ALA A 75 -1.29 -8.95 -10.96
C ALA A 75 -1.73 -7.52 -11.26
N LEU A 76 -0.75 -6.63 -11.42
CA LEU A 76 -0.96 -5.22 -11.66
C LEU A 76 -1.20 -4.94 -13.14
N LEU A 77 -2.05 -3.94 -13.43
CA LEU A 77 -2.16 -3.38 -14.76
C LEU A 77 -1.06 -2.33 -14.94
N GLY A 78 0.15 -2.81 -15.21
CA GLY A 78 1.36 -1.99 -15.39
C GLY A 78 2.50 -2.44 -14.47
N THR A 79 3.56 -1.63 -14.45
CA THR A 79 4.80 -1.94 -13.73
C THR A 79 5.03 -0.91 -12.62
N GLU A 80 5.30 -1.39 -11.41
CA GLU A 80 5.78 -0.58 -10.29
C GLU A 80 7.30 -0.52 -10.31
N LEU A 81 7.84 0.70 -10.19
CA LEU A 81 9.28 0.95 -10.14
C LEU A 81 9.66 1.23 -8.68
N LEU A 82 10.60 0.44 -8.14
CA LEU A 82 11.07 0.56 -6.76
C LEU A 82 12.39 1.32 -6.73
N PHE A 83 12.46 2.35 -5.89
CA PHE A 83 13.65 3.18 -5.68
C PHE A 83 14.02 3.21 -4.19
N THR A 84 15.31 3.33 -3.88
CA THR A 84 15.82 3.59 -2.52
C THR A 84 16.66 4.85 -2.49
N ASP A 85 16.72 5.50 -1.33
CA ASP A 85 17.73 6.52 -1.05
C ASP A 85 19.13 5.88 -1.08
N GLU A 86 20.11 6.59 -1.64
CA GLU A 86 21.52 6.21 -1.58
C GLU A 86 22.05 6.37 -0.13
N LYS A 87 22.68 5.32 0.41
CA LYS A 87 22.96 5.21 1.85
C LYS A 87 24.02 6.17 2.40
N ASP A 88 24.78 6.85 1.53
CA ASP A 88 26.01 7.55 1.92
C ASP A 88 25.93 9.08 1.86
N VAL A 89 24.74 9.66 1.67
CA VAL A 89 24.59 11.13 1.60
C VAL A 89 24.10 11.68 2.94
N THR A 90 25.03 12.13 3.78
CA THR A 90 24.76 12.89 5.01
C THR A 90 24.14 14.27 4.73
N ASP A 91 24.33 14.80 3.53
CA ASP A 91 23.72 16.04 3.05
C ASP A 91 22.27 15.81 2.60
N ARG A 92 21.31 16.23 3.43
CA ARG A 92 19.87 16.13 3.13
C ARG A 92 19.46 16.82 1.81
N ASN A 93 20.25 17.78 1.34
CA ASN A 93 20.02 18.52 0.09
C ASN A 93 20.59 17.82 -1.17
N LYS A 94 21.32 16.71 -1.03
CA LYS A 94 21.92 15.95 -2.14
C LYS A 94 21.39 14.51 -2.23
N ARG A 95 20.24 14.21 -1.62
CA ARG A 95 19.66 12.85 -1.67
C ARG A 95 19.37 12.44 -3.10
N SER A 96 20.16 11.51 -3.60
CA SER A 96 19.95 10.74 -4.82
C SER A 96 19.07 9.53 -4.51
N VAL A 97 18.27 9.14 -5.50
CA VAL A 97 17.48 7.89 -5.47
C VAL A 97 18.03 6.94 -6.52
N THR A 98 18.14 5.67 -6.15
CA THR A 98 18.65 4.60 -7.03
C THR A 98 17.52 3.62 -7.31
N HIS A 99 17.36 3.25 -8.58
CA HIS A 99 16.42 2.22 -9.00
C HIS A 99 16.89 0.84 -8.52
N ILE A 100 15.99 0.06 -7.94
CA ILE A 100 16.28 -1.29 -7.43
C ILE A 100 15.60 -2.36 -8.27
N ALA A 101 14.33 -2.17 -8.60
CA ALA A 101 13.54 -3.24 -9.19
C ALA A 101 12.29 -2.74 -9.90
N ASN A 102 11.77 -3.61 -10.78
CA ASN A 102 10.46 -3.49 -11.40
C ASN A 102 9.60 -4.65 -10.93
N THR A 103 8.33 -4.40 -10.65
CA THR A 103 7.40 -5.47 -10.30
C THR A 103 6.02 -5.24 -10.92
N GLU A 104 5.40 -6.31 -11.38
CA GLU A 104 4.03 -6.31 -11.90
C GLU A 104 3.10 -7.09 -10.95
N GLN A 105 3.58 -7.40 -9.75
CA GLN A 105 2.88 -8.17 -8.75
C GLN A 105 2.81 -7.43 -7.42
N ARG A 106 1.70 -7.65 -6.71
CA ARG A 106 1.47 -7.15 -5.36
C ARG A 106 0.83 -8.24 -4.53
N ILE A 107 1.10 -8.22 -3.22
CA ILE A 107 0.37 -9.05 -2.27
C ILE A 107 -0.48 -8.13 -1.41
N SER A 108 -1.80 -8.16 -1.62
CA SER A 108 -2.75 -7.39 -0.84
C SER A 108 -3.22 -8.19 0.37
N PHE A 109 -3.12 -7.59 1.54
CA PHE A 109 -3.43 -8.18 2.83
C PHE A 109 -4.69 -7.59 3.44
N LYS A 110 -5.44 -8.44 4.14
CA LYS A 110 -6.59 -8.05 4.96
C LYS A 110 -6.46 -8.69 6.34
N GLU A 111 -6.71 -7.91 7.38
CA GLU A 111 -6.74 -8.41 8.76
C GLU A 111 -7.81 -9.52 8.92
N VAL A 112 -7.43 -10.59 9.62
CA VAL A 112 -8.29 -11.73 9.93
C VAL A 112 -8.14 -12.13 11.39
N ARG A 113 -9.15 -12.83 11.92
CA ARG A 113 -9.08 -13.47 13.24
C ARG A 113 -9.00 -14.98 13.07
N LEU A 114 -8.08 -15.59 13.80
CA LEU A 114 -7.96 -17.04 13.85
C LEU A 114 -9.07 -17.60 14.76
N GLN A 115 -9.76 -18.63 14.27
CA GLN A 115 -10.77 -19.35 15.04
C GLN A 115 -10.29 -20.79 15.24
N PRO A 116 -10.44 -21.35 16.45
CA PRO A 116 -10.20 -22.76 16.68
C PRO A 116 -11.16 -23.61 15.83
N ILE A 117 -10.63 -24.64 15.18
CA ILE A 117 -11.39 -25.51 14.27
C ILE A 117 -12.53 -26.25 15.00
N ASN A 118 -12.41 -26.47 16.32
CA ASN A 118 -13.38 -27.22 17.12
C ASN A 118 -14.41 -26.34 17.87
N ALA A 119 -14.48 -25.03 17.61
CA ALA A 119 -15.47 -24.15 18.23
C ALA A 119 -16.85 -24.16 17.50
N VAL A 120 -16.93 -24.82 16.34
CA VAL A 120 -18.20 -25.01 15.60
C VAL A 120 -18.80 -26.35 16.02
N GLY A 121 -19.32 -26.41 17.24
CA GLY A 121 -19.83 -27.66 17.78
C GLY A 121 -20.52 -27.55 19.13
N GLU A 122 -21.12 -26.40 19.48
CA GLU A 122 -22.08 -26.26 20.58
C GLU A 122 -22.74 -24.86 20.53
N SER A 123 -23.59 -24.64 19.53
CA SER A 123 -24.62 -23.57 19.58
C SER A 123 -25.83 -24.04 18.80
N GLY A 124 -26.64 -24.86 19.44
CA GLY A 124 -27.96 -25.22 18.94
C GLY A 124 -28.88 -24.00 18.86
N SER A 125 -29.61 -23.93 17.74
CA SER A 125 -30.96 -23.41 17.59
C SER A 125 -31.36 -22.14 18.35
N GLN A 126 -31.49 -21.03 17.61
CA GLN A 126 -32.71 -20.24 17.69
C GLN A 126 -33.09 -19.71 16.30
N THR A 127 -34.37 -19.92 16.01
CA THR A 127 -35.16 -19.79 14.79
C THR A 127 -35.48 -18.34 14.39
N ASP A 128 -35.30 -18.06 13.08
CA ASP A 128 -36.19 -17.35 12.12
C ASP A 128 -36.63 -15.87 12.33
N PRO A 129 -37.13 -15.15 11.27
CA PRO A 129 -37.11 -15.45 9.83
C PRO A 129 -36.60 -14.28 8.93
N VAL A 130 -36.25 -14.67 7.70
CA VAL A 130 -36.09 -13.82 6.51
C VAL A 130 -37.43 -13.18 6.14
N VAL A 131 -37.51 -11.84 6.10
CA VAL A 131 -38.63 -11.11 5.51
C VAL A 131 -38.28 -10.77 4.06
N ILE A 132 -38.86 -11.53 3.13
CA ILE A 132 -38.98 -11.16 1.72
C ILE A 132 -39.98 -9.99 1.65
N ARG A 133 -39.54 -8.82 1.16
CA ARG A 133 -40.47 -7.73 0.79
C ARG A 133 -40.67 -7.73 -0.71
N GLU A 134 -41.82 -8.28 -1.09
CA GLU A 134 -42.42 -8.23 -2.41
C GLU A 134 -43.03 -6.83 -2.66
N LEU A 135 -42.90 -6.36 -3.90
CA LEU A 135 -43.43 -5.10 -4.42
C LEU A 135 -44.96 -5.18 -4.57
N ALA A 136 -45.70 -4.30 -3.91
CA ALA A 136 -47.09 -4.02 -4.27
C ALA A 136 -47.47 -2.55 -4.04
N ILE A 137 -48.21 -2.06 -5.01
CA ILE A 137 -48.59 -0.68 -5.32
C ILE A 137 -49.93 -0.33 -4.63
N GLY A 138 -50.07 0.91 -4.13
CA GLY A 138 -51.33 1.68 -4.26
C GLY A 138 -52.17 1.98 -2.99
N GLY A 139 -52.52 3.28 -2.84
CA GLY A 139 -53.72 3.83 -2.16
C GLY A 139 -53.56 4.22 -0.68
N SER A 140 -53.38 5.47 -0.24
CA SER A 140 -54.19 6.73 -0.29
C SER A 140 -55.03 7.00 0.98
N GLN A 141 -55.03 8.29 1.41
CA GLN A 141 -55.86 8.99 2.42
C GLN A 141 -55.37 8.89 3.89
N ALA A 142 -55.28 9.93 4.76
CA ALA A 142 -55.63 11.35 4.73
C ALA A 142 -54.86 12.12 5.86
N ARG A 143 -54.74 13.45 5.72
CA ARG A 143 -54.19 14.49 6.65
C ARG A 143 -55.27 14.99 7.65
N PRO A 144 -55.11 16.05 8.52
CA PRO A 144 -53.97 16.95 8.89
C PRO A 144 -53.81 17.29 10.41
N SER A 145 -52.68 17.89 10.83
CA SER A 145 -52.50 19.27 11.39
C SER A 145 -51.41 19.19 12.50
N ARG A 146 -50.57 20.16 12.91
CA ARG A 146 -50.73 21.61 13.15
C ARG A 146 -49.35 22.23 13.55
N VAL A 147 -49.01 23.40 12.99
CA VAL A 147 -48.24 24.59 13.51
C VAL A 147 -47.01 24.36 14.44
N SER A 148 -45.78 24.81 14.09
CA SER A 148 -45.20 26.16 14.36
C SER A 148 -43.93 26.40 13.49
N LYS A 149 -43.74 27.54 12.78
CA LYS A 149 -43.12 28.84 13.19
C LYS A 149 -41.87 28.64 14.08
N LYS A 150 -40.66 29.20 13.86
CA LYS A 150 -40.18 30.36 13.10
C LYS A 150 -38.64 30.39 13.12
N ASP A 151 -38.07 30.97 12.06
CA ASP A 151 -36.95 31.92 11.95
C ASP A 151 -35.64 31.81 12.76
N ALA A 152 -34.53 31.94 12.01
CA ALA A 152 -33.35 32.83 12.21
C ALA A 152 -32.05 32.08 11.85
N SER A 153 -31.46 32.21 10.65
CA SER A 153 -30.82 33.37 10.00
C SER A 153 -29.38 33.69 10.47
N VAL A 154 -28.48 33.70 9.49
CA VAL A 154 -27.26 34.53 9.31
C VAL A 154 -26.00 34.17 10.11
N LYS A 155 -24.91 33.78 9.42
CA LYS A 155 -23.82 34.71 9.01
C LYS A 155 -22.67 34.01 8.28
N SER A 156 -22.55 34.41 7.02
CA SER A 156 -21.37 34.38 6.15
C SER A 156 -20.10 34.94 6.80
N ARG A 157 -18.95 34.31 6.58
CA ARG A 157 -17.63 34.96 6.69
C ARG A 157 -16.81 34.72 5.42
N LYS A 158 -16.31 35.84 4.89
CA LYS A 158 -15.60 36.06 3.61
C LYS A 158 -14.16 35.50 3.60
N PRO A 159 -13.58 35.26 2.41
CA PRO A 159 -12.19 34.85 2.24
C PRO A 159 -11.22 36.03 2.44
N ARG A 160 -10.07 35.79 3.08
CA ARG A 160 -8.99 36.76 3.25
C ARG A 160 -8.01 36.71 2.06
N LYS A 161 -7.71 37.90 1.54
CA LYS A 161 -6.79 38.19 0.44
C LYS A 161 -5.32 38.06 0.85
N ARG A 162 -4.50 37.77 -0.17
CA ARG A 162 -3.05 37.87 -0.29
C ARG A 162 -2.47 39.17 0.27
N ASP A 163 -1.27 39.07 0.86
CA ASP A 163 -0.26 40.12 0.87
C ASP A 163 1.01 39.62 0.17
N THR A 164 1.38 40.32 -0.88
CA THR A 164 2.66 40.25 -1.60
C THR A 164 3.47 41.49 -1.26
N LYS A 165 4.66 41.31 -0.68
CA LYS A 165 5.70 42.33 -0.47
C LYS A 165 7.02 41.54 -0.29
N GLY A 166 7.99 41.52 -1.20
CA GLY A 166 8.57 42.59 -2.00
C GLY A 166 9.89 43.01 -1.36
N LYS A 167 11.02 42.39 -1.76
CA LYS A 167 12.35 43.01 -1.65
C LYS A 167 13.35 42.40 -2.64
N ALA A 168 13.70 43.21 -3.63
CA ALA A 168 14.83 42.99 -4.53
C ALA A 168 16.16 43.21 -3.78
N LYS A 169 17.20 42.47 -4.18
CA LYS A 169 18.57 43.00 -4.21
C LYS A 169 19.34 42.30 -5.33
N ALA A 170 19.65 43.07 -6.37
CA ALA A 170 20.63 42.75 -7.38
C ALA A 170 22.04 42.95 -6.79
N THR A 171 22.98 42.10 -7.18
CA THR A 171 24.38 42.49 -7.36
C THR A 171 24.94 41.73 -8.56
N GLU A 172 25.43 42.52 -9.52
CA GLU A 172 26.26 42.19 -10.68
C GLU A 172 27.58 41.50 -10.34
N ASP A 173 28.08 40.76 -11.35
CA ASP A 173 29.46 40.62 -11.82
C ASP A 173 30.59 40.24 -10.86
N GLN A 174 31.28 39.14 -11.18
CA GLN A 174 32.64 39.24 -11.76
C GLN A 174 33.17 37.91 -12.30
N ILE A 175 33.63 38.03 -13.55
CA ILE A 175 34.52 37.17 -14.33
C ILE A 175 35.76 36.79 -13.52
N ARG A 176 36.17 35.52 -13.57
CA ARG A 176 37.59 35.09 -13.59
C ARG A 176 37.70 33.76 -14.34
N GLU A 177 38.02 33.88 -15.62
CA GLU A 177 38.95 32.97 -16.27
C GLU A 177 40.28 33.09 -15.52
N ASP A 178 40.87 31.97 -15.13
CA ASP A 178 42.31 31.88 -14.91
C ASP A 178 42.75 30.50 -15.38
N ASP A 179 43.40 30.52 -16.54
CA ASP A 179 44.34 29.53 -17.02
C ASP A 179 45.41 29.25 -15.96
N ALA A 180 45.73 27.98 -15.77
CA ALA A 180 47.07 27.57 -15.34
C ALA A 180 47.37 26.16 -15.87
N GLN A 181 47.96 26.13 -17.07
CA GLN A 181 48.89 25.08 -17.45
C GLN A 181 49.98 24.93 -16.36
N MET A 182 50.26 23.70 -15.96
CA MET A 182 51.63 23.28 -15.67
C MET A 182 51.85 21.89 -16.28
N ASP A 183 52.42 21.90 -17.48
CA ASP A 183 53.49 20.96 -17.83
C ASP A 183 54.52 20.94 -16.69
N VAL A 184 54.87 19.78 -16.15
CA VAL A 184 56.28 19.33 -16.13
C VAL A 184 56.34 17.80 -16.02
N SER A 185 57.05 17.23 -16.98
CA SER A 185 57.67 15.92 -17.07
C SER A 185 58.38 15.44 -15.79
N ALA A 186 58.50 14.12 -15.61
CA ALA A 186 59.78 13.39 -15.77
C ALA A 186 59.73 11.97 -15.18
N ASP A 187 60.26 11.04 -16.00
CA ASP A 187 60.77 9.67 -15.75
C ASP A 187 59.89 8.61 -15.05
#